data_AF-A0A8B7JJJ2-F1
#
_entry.id   AF-A0A8B7JJJ2-F1
#
_cell.length_a   1.000
_cell.length_b   1.000
_cell.length_c   1.000
_cell.angle_alpha   90.00
_cell.angle_beta   90.00
_cell.angle_gamma   90.00
#
_symmetry.space_group_name_H-M   'P 1'
#
loop_
_entity.id
_entity.type
_entity.pdbx_description
1 polymer ?
#
loop_
_entity_poly.entity_id
_entity_poly.type
_entity_poly.pdbx_seq_one_letter_code
_entity_poly.pdbx_strand_id
1 'polypeptide(L)'
;MRENKEKQALSDLMIKPVQRIPRYELLVKDLLKHTPEDHPDHPFLIDAQRNIKQVAERINKGMKSAEEVERNARIVQEIESHIEGMEDVRGPREGL
;
A
#
# COMPACT_ATOMS: atom_id res chain seq x y z
N MET A 1 11.06 37.12 -1.78
CA MET A 1 11.15 36.10 -2.85
C MET A 1 10.47 34.84 -2.32
N ARG A 2 9.53 34.24 -3.06
CA ARG A 2 8.80 33.05 -2.59
C ARG A 2 9.73 31.85 -2.76
N GLU A 3 10.24 31.33 -1.65
CA GLU A 3 11.09 30.14 -1.66
C GLU A 3 10.32 28.94 -2.22
N ASN A 4 10.97 28.28 -3.16
CA ASN A 4 10.47 27.13 -3.90
C ASN A 4 10.40 25.94 -2.94
N LYS A 5 9.20 25.61 -2.45
CA LYS A 5 8.96 24.41 -1.64
C LYS A 5 9.51 23.21 -2.41
N GLU A 6 10.45 22.53 -1.76
CA GLU A 6 11.17 21.35 -2.19
C GLU A 6 10.33 20.45 -3.11
N LYS A 7 10.92 20.05 -4.24
CA LYS A 7 10.35 19.05 -5.14
C LYS A 7 10.25 17.72 -4.39
N GLN A 8 9.16 17.52 -3.65
CA GLN A 8 8.83 16.24 -3.03
C GLN A 8 8.69 15.19 -4.13
N ALA A 9 9.35 14.05 -3.98
CA ALA A 9 9.19 12.96 -4.92
C ALA A 9 7.72 12.51 -4.91
N LEU A 10 7.21 12.03 -6.05
CA LEU A 10 5.82 11.54 -6.13
C LEU A 10 5.55 10.45 -5.07
N SER A 11 6.55 9.62 -4.77
CA SER A 11 6.54 8.67 -3.66
C SER A 11 6.22 9.31 -2.31
N ASP A 12 6.81 10.47 -2.00
CA ASP A 12 6.60 11.19 -0.73
C ASP A 12 5.20 11.81 -0.65
N LEU A 13 4.64 12.21 -1.79
CA LEU A 13 3.26 12.66 -1.89
C LEU A 13 2.27 11.49 -1.75
N MET A 14 2.66 10.30 -2.23
CA MET A 14 1.87 9.06 -2.14
C MET A 14 1.94 8.37 -0.76
N ILE A 15 2.91 8.69 0.10
CA ILE A 15 2.98 8.22 1.49
C ILE A 15 1.94 8.92 2.39
N LYS A 16 1.64 10.21 2.12
CA LYS A 16 0.75 11.03 2.96
C LYS A 16 -0.66 10.45 3.11
N PRO A 17 -1.35 9.90 2.09
CA PRO A 17 -2.64 9.24 2.24
C PRO A 17 -2.60 8.05 3.20
N VAL A 18 -1.55 7.22 3.14
CA VAL A 18 -1.40 6.02 3.97
C VAL A 18 -1.26 6.40 5.46
N GLN A 19 -0.51 7.46 5.76
CA GLN A 19 -0.34 7.95 7.14
C GLN A 19 -1.56 8.71 7.69
N ARG A 20 -2.39 9.27 6.81
CA ARG A 20 -3.51 10.14 7.20
C ARG A 20 -4.70 9.35 7.76
N ILE A 21 -4.91 8.12 7.27
CA ILE A 21 -6.01 7.26 7.70
C ILE A 21 -5.86 6.81 9.17
N PRO A 22 -4.71 6.29 9.65
CA PRO A 22 -4.51 5.99 11.06
C PRO A 22 -4.72 7.20 11.98
N ARG A 23 -4.31 8.40 11.53
CA ARG A 23 -4.50 9.63 12.30
C ARG A 23 -5.98 9.96 12.49
N TYR A 24 -6.80 9.80 11.45
CA TYR A 24 -8.25 10.01 11.55
C TYR A 24 -8.94 8.96 12.41
N GLU A 25 -8.46 7.71 12.39
CA GLU A 25 -8.97 6.67 13.27
C GLU A 25 -8.78 7.05 14.75
N LEU A 26 -7.58 7.50 15.11
CA LEU A 26 -7.28 7.95 16.47
C LEU A 26 -8.13 9.15 16.89
N LEU A 27 -8.26 10.16 16.01
CA LEU A 27 -9.07 11.35 16.28
C LEU A 27 -10.54 11.01 16.52
N VAL A 28 -11.15 10.17 15.66
CA VAL A 28 -12.55 9.78 15.82
C VAL A 28 -12.75 8.89 17.06
N LYS A 29 -11.77 8.03 17.38
CA LYS A 29 -11.79 7.23 18.61
C LYS A 29 -11.74 8.11 19.87
N ASP A 30 -10.91 9.15 19.86
CA ASP A 30 -10.83 10.11 20.96
C ASP A 30 -12.11 10.93 21.09
N LEU A 31 -12.70 11.36 19.95
CA LEU A 31 -14.00 12.04 19.96
C LEU A 31 -15.11 11.15 20.55
N LEU A 32 -15.17 9.87 20.16
CA LEU A 32 -16.13 8.91 20.72
C LEU A 32 -15.97 8.75 22.23
N LYS A 33 -14.73 8.69 22.72
CA LYS A 33 -14.45 8.58 24.17
C LYS A 33 -14.98 9.78 24.96
N HIS A 34 -15.07 10.95 24.33
CA HIS A 34 -15.53 12.19 24.94
C HIS A 34 -16.95 12.61 24.51
N THR A 35 -17.64 11.77 23.71
CA THR A 35 -19.01 12.03 23.26
C THR A 35 -19.94 10.97 23.88
N PRO A 36 -20.78 11.34 24.85
CA PRO A 36 -21.74 10.43 25.48
C PRO A 36 -22.70 9.78 24.46
N GLU A 37 -23.26 8.62 24.80
CA GLU A 37 -24.14 7.84 23.90
C GLU A 37 -25.47 8.55 23.56
N ASP A 38 -25.93 9.45 24.43
CA ASP A 38 -27.14 10.25 24.26
C ASP A 38 -26.92 11.50 23.37
N HIS A 39 -25.67 11.79 23.01
CA HIS A 39 -25.35 12.90 22.13
C HIS A 39 -25.81 12.61 20.69
N PRO A 40 -26.45 13.56 19.98
CA PRO A 40 -26.94 13.35 18.61
C PRO A 40 -25.83 12.94 17.63
N ASP A 41 -24.59 13.36 17.87
CA ASP A 41 -23.44 13.03 17.01
C ASP A 41 -22.83 11.64 17.30
N HIS A 42 -23.15 11.00 18.42
CA HIS A 42 -22.59 9.70 18.80
C HIS A 42 -22.77 8.61 17.72
N PRO A 43 -23.98 8.38 17.15
CA PRO A 43 -24.15 7.39 16.07
C PRO A 43 -23.32 7.73 14.83
N PHE A 44 -23.17 9.01 14.49
CA PHE A 44 -22.36 9.44 13.35
C PHE A 44 -20.87 9.19 13.57
N LEU A 45 -20.39 9.37 14.80
CA LEU A 45 -19.01 9.08 15.16
C LEU A 45 -18.71 7.56 15.12
N ILE A 46 -19.67 6.72 15.53
CA ILE A 46 -19.55 5.25 15.40
C ILE A 46 -19.46 4.85 13.92
N ASP A 47 -20.33 5.41 13.08
CA ASP A 47 -20.31 5.17 11.64
C ASP A 47 -19.00 5.66 11.00
N ALA A 48 -18.51 6.83 11.39
CA ALA A 48 -17.23 7.36 10.94
C ALA A 48 -16.07 6.43 11.32
N GLN A 49 -16.05 5.93 12.57
CA GLN A 49 -15.04 4.99 13.04
C GLN A 49 -15.04 3.70 12.22
N ARG A 50 -16.23 3.14 11.95
CA ARG A 50 -16.39 1.95 11.12
C ARG A 50 -15.87 2.18 9.70
N ASN A 51 -16.23 3.29 9.09
CA ASN A 51 -15.83 3.61 7.71
C ASN A 51 -14.32 3.82 7.59
N ILE A 52 -13.71 4.54 8.54
CA ILE A 52 -12.25 4.77 8.55
C ILE A 52 -11.50 3.43 8.69
N LYS A 53 -11.96 2.54 9.56
CA LYS A 53 -11.37 1.20 9.72
C LYS A 53 -11.45 0.38 8.44
N GLN A 54 -12.59 0.39 7.74
CA GLN A 54 -12.72 -0.30 6.45
C GLN A 54 -11.75 0.25 5.39
N VAL A 55 -11.57 1.57 5.34
CA VAL A 55 -10.60 2.19 4.43
C VAL A 55 -9.17 1.78 4.80
N ALA A 56 -8.82 1.78 6.08
CA ALA A 56 -7.51 1.34 6.56
C ALA A 56 -7.21 -0.13 6.16
N GLU A 57 -8.20 -1.02 6.35
CA GLU A 57 -8.07 -2.43 5.96
C GLU A 57 -7.90 -2.60 4.45
N ARG A 58 -8.62 -1.83 3.62
CA ARG A 58 -8.47 -1.86 2.17
C ARG A 58 -7.08 -1.40 1.73
N ILE A 59 -6.55 -0.34 2.33
CA ILE A 59 -5.20 0.16 2.05
C ILE A 59 -4.16 -0.89 2.43
N ASN A 60 -4.25 -1.47 3.63
CA ASN A 60 -3.33 -2.52 4.08
C ASN A 60 -3.35 -3.74 3.15
N LYS A 61 -4.54 -4.19 2.72
CA LYS A 61 -4.68 -5.28 1.75
C LYS A 61 -4.07 -4.92 0.38
N GLY A 62 -4.30 -3.70 -0.08
CA GLY A 62 -3.73 -3.20 -1.34
C GLY A 62 -2.20 -3.16 -1.32
N MET A 63 -1.60 -2.69 -0.22
CA MET A 63 -0.15 -2.68 -0.06
C MET A 63 0.42 -4.10 -0.06
N LYS A 64 -0.18 -5.02 0.71
CA LYS A 64 0.26 -6.42 0.73
C LYS A 64 0.19 -7.07 -0.65
N SER A 65 -0.90 -6.84 -1.38
CA SER A 65 -1.06 -7.39 -2.73
C SER A 65 -0.03 -6.81 -3.71
N ALA A 66 0.29 -5.53 -3.61
CA ALA A 66 1.31 -4.90 -4.44
C ALA A 66 2.70 -5.49 -4.15
N GLU A 67 3.05 -5.69 -2.88
CA GLU A 67 4.31 -6.35 -2.47
C GLU A 67 4.40 -7.79 -2.98
N GLU A 68 3.29 -8.55 -2.92
CA GLU A 68 3.21 -9.91 -3.46
C GLU A 68 3.40 -9.94 -4.98
N VAL A 69 2.77 -9.03 -5.71
CA VAL A 69 2.92 -8.91 -7.16
C VAL A 69 4.37 -8.56 -7.53
N GLU A 70 4.99 -7.60 -6.84
CA GLU A 70 6.38 -7.21 -7.09
C GLU A 70 7.35 -8.36 -6.78
N ARG A 71 7.11 -9.10 -5.70
CA ARG A 71 7.90 -10.29 -5.35
C ARG A 71 7.77 -11.38 -6.40
N ASN A 72 6.55 -11.68 -6.85
CA ASN A 72 6.32 -12.70 -7.87
C ASN A 72 6.96 -12.31 -9.20
N ALA A 73 6.87 -11.05 -9.60
CA ALA A 73 7.54 -10.54 -10.79
C ALA A 73 9.07 -10.72 -10.74
N ARG A 74 9.69 -10.45 -9.58
CA ARG A 74 11.13 -10.70 -9.37
C ARG A 74 11.50 -12.17 -9.53
N ILE A 75 10.71 -13.08 -8.95
CA ILE A 75 10.95 -14.52 -9.05
C ILE A 75 10.84 -15.00 -10.50
N VAL A 76 9.82 -14.52 -11.23
CA VAL A 76 9.64 -14.88 -12.65
C VAL A 76 10.85 -14.41 -13.48
N GLN A 77 11.30 -13.18 -13.30
CA GLN A 77 12.50 -12.67 -13.98
C GLN A 77 13.75 -13.48 -13.67
N GLU A 78 13.92 -13.90 -12.41
CA GLU A 78 15.05 -14.74 -12.00
C GLU A 78 14.99 -16.10 -12.71
N ILE A 79 13.82 -16.74 -12.75
CA ILE A 79 13.62 -18.01 -13.45
C ILE A 79 13.92 -17.86 -14.96
N GLU A 80 13.37 -16.84 -15.60
CA GLU A 80 13.58 -16.55 -17.03
C GLU A 80 15.07 -16.36 -17.34
N SER A 81 15.79 -15.57 -16.53
CA SER A 81 17.22 -15.33 -16.73
C SER A 81 18.08 -16.60 -16.60
N HIS A 82 17.70 -17.52 -15.70
CA HIS A 82 18.40 -18.81 -15.57
C HIS A 82 18.09 -19.76 -16.72
N ILE A 83 16.89 -19.72 -17.29
CA ILE A 83 16.51 -20.56 -18.44
C ILE A 83 17.19 -20.08 -19.71
N GLU A 84 17.24 -18.77 -19.97
CA GLU A 84 17.96 -18.20 -21.12
C GLU A 84 19.46 -18.54 -21.07
N GLY A 85 20.08 -18.50 -19.88
CA GLY A 85 21.46 -18.94 -19.69
C GLY A 85 21.70 -20.43 -19.91
N MET A 86 20.66 -21.27 -19.91
CA MET A 86 20.74 -22.71 -20.16
C MET A 86 20.50 -23.08 -21.64
N GLU A 87 19.85 -22.22 -22.44
CA GLU A 87 19.62 -22.51 -23.86
C GLU A 87 20.92 -22.59 -24.68
N ASP A 88 21.95 -21.85 -24.26
CA ASP A 88 23.29 -21.83 -24.89
C ASP A 88 24.13 -23.09 -24.60
N VAL A 89 23.69 -23.96 -23.68
CA VAL A 89 24.41 -25.21 -23.33
C VAL A 89 24.03 -26.37 -24.26
N ARG A 90 23.01 -26.20 -25.14
CA ARG A 90 22.73 -27.15 -26.23
C ARG A 90 23.60 -26.81 -27.44
N GLY A 91 24.89 -27.12 -27.33
CA GLY A 91 25.83 -27.11 -28.45
C GLY A 91 25.30 -27.91 -29.65
N PRO A 92 25.70 -27.55 -30.88
CA PRO A 92 25.13 -28.11 -32.09
C PRO A 92 25.34 -29.61 -32.14
N ARG A 93 24.23 -30.35 -32.29
CA ARG A 93 24.24 -31.71 -32.82
C ARG A 93 24.62 -31.64 -34.31
N GLU A 94 25.90 -31.48 -34.60
CA GLU A 94 26.48 -32.01 -35.84
C GLU A 94 26.40 -33.54 -35.69
N GLY A 95 25.70 -34.31 -36.52
CA GLY A 95 25.75 -34.30 -37.97
C GLY A 95 26.75 -35.37 -38.39
N LEU A 96 26.23 -36.56 -38.74
CA LEU A 96 26.89 -37.81 -39.21
C LEU A 96 27.20 -38.88 -38.15
#